data_AF-Q2V8D6-F1
#
_entry.id   AF-Q2V8D6-F1
#
_cell.length_a   1.000
_cell.length_b   1.000
_cell.length_c   1.000
_cell.angle_alpha   90.00
_cell.angle_beta   90.00
_cell.angle_gamma   90.00
#
_symmetry.space_group_name_H-M   'P 1'
#
loop_
_entity.id
_entity.type
_entity.pdbx_description
1 polymer ?
#
loop_
_entity_poly.entity_id
_entity_poly.type
_entity_poly.pdbx_seq_one_letter_code
_entity_poly.pdbx_strand_id
1 'polypeptide(L)'
;DFFHSFLIVFRVLCGEWIETMWDCMEVAGQAMCLIVFMMVMVIGNLVVLNLFLALLLSSFSADNLAATDDDGEMNNLQIAVNRIKKGIAWVKAKVRQLVGLILRRKVTDEAKPLDELYDGTLNCIANHTGVDINRDLDYQKNGNGTTSGIGSSVGKYMIDEDHMSFIHNPNLTVCVPIAAGESDFENLNTEDFSSESEAEGSKDGLDDSSSSEGSTIDIKPEVEEAVVVEAVEEYVDPEPCWTEACVARYKCCEVSITEGWGKYWWYLRKTCYLIVEHNWFETLIIFMILLSSGALAFEDVYIEQRKTIRIILEYADRVFTYIFILEMLLKWVAYGFVKYFTNAWCWLDFFIVDVSIVSLIANALGYSDLGPIKSLRTLRALRPLRALSRFEGMRVVVNALVGAIPSIMNVLLVCLIFWLIFSIMGVNLFAGKYYYCYNETAEQNFDPKDVDNKTECLELISQNFTEVRWKNVKINFDNVGAGYLALLQVATFKGWMDIMYAAVDSRRVEDQPVYEDNIYMYIYFVIFIIFGSFF
;
A
#
# COMPACT_ATOMS: atom_id res chain seq x y z
N ASP A 1 -14.24 45.43 5.11
CA ASP A 1 -15.52 45.32 4.37
C ASP A 1 -16.08 43.91 4.54
N PHE A 2 -17.35 43.68 4.16
CA PHE A 2 -18.02 42.41 4.41
C PHE A 2 -17.33 41.21 3.75
N PHE A 3 -16.83 41.37 2.52
CA PHE A 3 -16.25 40.25 1.77
C PHE A 3 -14.91 39.82 2.38
N HIS A 4 -14.02 40.76 2.70
CA HIS A 4 -12.78 40.44 3.42
C HIS A 4 -13.04 39.88 4.83
N SER A 5 -14.04 40.39 5.56
CA SER A 5 -14.43 39.81 6.84
C SER A 5 -14.94 38.37 6.70
N PHE A 6 -15.70 38.07 5.65
CA PHE A 6 -16.11 36.69 5.34
C PHE A 6 -14.90 35.78 5.06
N LEU A 7 -13.93 36.24 4.26
CA LEU A 7 -12.72 35.48 3.97
C LEU A 7 -11.88 35.21 5.22
N ILE A 8 -11.79 36.16 6.16
CA ILE A 8 -11.11 35.94 7.44
C ILE A 8 -11.81 34.85 8.25
N VAL A 9 -13.14 34.89 8.35
CA VAL A 9 -13.90 33.85 9.06
C VAL A 9 -13.72 32.49 8.37
N PHE A 10 -13.77 32.44 7.03
CA PHE A 10 -13.53 31.22 6.26
C PHE A 10 -12.12 30.66 6.52
N ARG A 11 -11.09 31.52 6.52
CA ARG A 11 -9.70 31.15 6.83
C ARG A 11 -9.54 30.59 8.25
N VAL A 12 -10.25 31.16 9.23
CA VAL A 12 -10.28 30.64 10.62
C VAL A 12 -10.87 29.23 10.66
N LEU A 13 -11.93 28.95 9.89
CA LEU A 13 -12.52 27.60 9.79
C LEU A 13 -11.60 26.59 9.09
N CYS A 14 -10.72 27.04 8.19
CA CYS A 14 -9.67 26.20 7.58
C CYS A 14 -8.49 25.93 8.54
N GLY A 15 -8.50 26.49 9.75
CA GLY A 15 -7.49 26.26 10.79
C GLY A 15 -6.37 27.32 10.86
N GLU A 16 -6.36 28.32 9.98
CA GLU A 16 -5.36 29.40 9.97
C GLU A 16 -5.86 30.67 10.68
N TRP A 17 -6.03 30.61 12.00
CA TRP A 17 -6.60 31.72 12.77
C TRP A 17 -5.57 32.61 13.48
N ILE A 18 -4.34 32.12 13.66
CA ILE A 18 -3.35 32.78 14.51
C ILE A 18 -2.87 34.08 13.89
N GLU A 19 -2.43 34.08 12.62
CA GLU A 19 -1.88 35.26 11.95
C GLU A 19 -2.87 36.43 11.94
N THR A 20 -4.10 36.19 11.51
CA THR A 20 -5.16 37.21 11.47
C THR A 20 -5.60 37.67 12.86
N MET A 21 -5.47 36.83 13.88
CA MET A 21 -5.71 37.21 15.27
C MET A 21 -4.63 38.17 15.79
N TRP A 22 -3.35 37.95 15.47
CA TRP A 22 -2.27 38.88 15.86
C TRP A 22 -2.54 40.28 15.30
N ASP A 23 -2.90 40.37 14.02
CA ASP A 23 -3.24 41.64 13.37
C ASP A 23 -4.45 42.32 14.05
N CYS A 24 -5.48 41.53 14.40
CA CYS A 24 -6.63 42.06 15.14
C CYS A 24 -6.22 42.60 16.52
N MET A 25 -5.41 41.85 17.28
CA MET A 25 -5.00 42.20 18.65
C MET A 25 -4.22 43.52 18.68
N GLU A 26 -3.39 43.77 17.67
CA GLU A 26 -2.61 45.00 17.53
C GLU A 26 -3.51 46.22 17.27
N VAL A 27 -4.58 46.06 16.48
CA VAL A 27 -5.44 47.18 16.06
C VAL A 27 -6.61 47.44 17.00
N ALA A 28 -7.28 46.39 17.49
CA ALA A 28 -8.56 46.49 18.21
C ALA A 28 -8.47 46.05 19.69
N GLY A 29 -7.31 45.58 20.14
CA GLY A 29 -7.04 45.20 21.52
C GLY A 29 -7.24 43.71 21.80
N GLN A 30 -6.45 43.19 22.75
CA GLN A 30 -6.29 41.75 22.99
C GLN A 30 -7.58 41.04 23.41
N ALA A 31 -8.32 41.60 24.37
CA ALA A 31 -9.48 40.93 24.98
C ALA A 31 -10.62 40.68 23.98
N MET A 32 -10.99 41.67 23.16
CA MET A 32 -12.10 41.55 22.22
C MET A 32 -11.77 40.59 21.08
N CYS A 33 -10.57 40.67 20.51
CA CYS A 33 -10.13 39.79 19.43
C CYS A 33 -10.04 38.34 19.89
N LEU A 34 -9.48 38.07 21.07
CA LEU A 34 -9.41 36.70 21.61
C LEU A 34 -10.80 36.09 21.79
N ILE A 35 -11.75 36.84 22.34
CA ILE A 35 -13.12 36.35 22.55
C ILE A 35 -13.77 35.98 21.20
N VAL A 36 -13.67 36.86 20.20
CA VAL A 36 -14.29 36.63 18.89
C VAL A 36 -13.64 35.45 18.17
N PHE A 37 -12.31 35.40 18.08
CA PHE A 37 -11.61 34.34 17.36
C PHE A 37 -11.78 32.97 18.03
N MET A 38 -11.72 32.91 19.36
CA MET A 38 -11.97 31.65 20.10
C MET A 38 -13.42 31.18 19.94
N MET A 39 -14.39 32.10 19.96
CA MET A 39 -15.79 31.76 19.74
C MET A 39 -16.03 31.22 18.32
N VAL A 40 -15.48 31.87 17.29
CA VAL A 40 -15.60 31.43 15.89
C VAL A 40 -14.93 30.08 15.70
N MET A 41 -13.74 29.87 16.26
CA MET A 41 -13.01 28.61 16.14
C MET A 41 -13.76 27.45 16.82
N VAL A 42 -14.23 27.63 18.07
CA VAL A 42 -14.91 26.57 18.80
C VAL A 42 -16.29 26.26 18.19
N ILE A 43 -17.13 27.28 18.00
CA ILE A 43 -18.50 27.08 17.48
C ILE A 43 -18.45 26.65 16.01
N GLY A 44 -17.60 27.31 15.21
CA GLY A 44 -17.46 27.03 13.79
C GLY A 44 -16.97 25.61 13.53
N ASN A 45 -15.88 25.19 14.18
CA ASN A 45 -15.36 23.84 13.99
C ASN A 45 -16.30 22.78 14.55
N LEU A 46 -17.05 23.06 15.63
CA LEU A 46 -18.09 22.15 16.12
C LEU A 46 -19.18 21.93 15.07
N VAL A 47 -19.63 22.98 14.39
CA VAL A 47 -20.64 22.88 13.32
C VAL A 47 -20.07 22.15 12.11
N VAL A 48 -18.86 22.48 11.66
CA VAL A 48 -18.20 21.82 10.52
C VAL A 48 -17.99 20.33 10.80
N LEU A 49 -17.53 19.98 11.99
CA LEU A 49 -17.33 18.59 12.43
C LEU A 49 -18.66 17.83 12.47
N ASN A 50 -19.71 18.42 13.04
CA ASN A 50 -21.03 17.78 13.08
C ASN A 50 -21.61 17.56 11.67
N LEU A 51 -21.42 18.52 10.76
CA LEU A 51 -21.84 18.38 9.37
C LEU A 51 -21.08 17.25 8.68
N PHE A 52 -19.76 17.20 8.85
CA PHE A 52 -18.90 16.15 8.30
C PHE A 52 -19.28 14.76 8.83
N LEU A 53 -19.44 14.60 10.15
CA LEU A 53 -19.87 13.34 10.75
C LEU A 53 -21.26 12.91 10.26
N ALA A 54 -22.20 13.84 10.16
CA ALA A 54 -23.54 13.53 9.66
C ALA A 54 -23.52 13.03 8.21
N LEU A 55 -22.71 13.66 7.34
CA LEU A 55 -22.54 13.21 5.96
C LEU A 55 -21.92 11.81 5.89
N LEU A 56 -20.86 11.54 6.66
CA LEU A 56 -20.24 10.22 6.69
C LEU A 56 -21.18 9.13 7.20
N LEU A 57 -21.88 9.38 8.32
CA LEU A 57 -22.82 8.41 8.88
C LEU A 57 -23.99 8.12 7.94
N SER A 58 -24.52 9.16 7.28
CA SER A 58 -25.56 9.00 6.25
C SER A 58 -25.06 8.14 5.09
N SER A 59 -23.85 8.40 4.58
CA SER A 59 -23.24 7.62 3.49
C SER A 59 -23.09 6.14 3.86
N PHE A 60 -22.59 5.82 5.06
CA PHE A 60 -22.41 4.42 5.48
C PHE A 60 -23.73 3.70 5.78
N SER A 61 -24.77 4.42 6.24
CA SER A 61 -26.09 3.83 6.42
C SER A 61 -26.78 3.50 5.10
N ALA A 62 -26.54 4.29 4.05
CA ALA A 62 -27.07 4.02 2.72
C ALA A 62 -26.45 2.75 2.10
N ASP A 63 -25.16 2.52 2.32
CA ASP A 63 -24.47 1.31 1.84
C ASP A 63 -24.96 0.02 2.53
N ASN A 64 -25.43 0.09 3.79
CA ASN A 64 -26.05 -1.06 4.48
C ASN A 64 -27.46 -1.42 3.94
N LEU A 65 -28.14 -0.48 3.29
CA LEU A 65 -29.41 -0.71 2.59
C LEU A 65 -29.21 -1.16 1.14
N ALA A 66 -28.03 -0.89 0.58
CA ALA A 66 -27.55 -1.42 -0.68
C ALA A 66 -26.65 -2.66 -0.47
N ALA A 67 -26.87 -3.40 0.63
CA ALA A 67 -26.34 -4.75 0.77
C ALA A 67 -26.71 -5.51 -0.50
N THR A 68 -25.66 -5.82 -1.25
CA THR A 68 -25.69 -6.50 -2.53
C THR A 68 -26.63 -7.69 -2.47
N ASP A 69 -27.71 -7.63 -3.24
CA ASP A 69 -28.13 -8.83 -3.97
C ASP A 69 -26.86 -9.27 -4.72
N ASP A 70 -26.18 -10.25 -4.13
CA ASP A 70 -25.04 -10.97 -4.69
C ASP A 70 -25.56 -11.82 -5.85
N ASP A 71 -26.02 -11.14 -6.90
CA ASP A 71 -26.14 -11.75 -8.22
C ASP A 71 -24.71 -11.99 -8.68
N GLY A 72 -24.34 -13.26 -8.80
CA GLY A 72 -23.02 -13.77 -9.20
C GLY A 72 -22.58 -13.40 -10.62
N GLU A 73 -22.82 -12.17 -11.06
CA GLU A 73 -22.31 -11.59 -12.29
C GLU A 73 -20.95 -10.95 -12.00
N MET A 74 -19.89 -11.62 -12.46
CA MET A 74 -18.52 -11.08 -12.41
C MET A 74 -18.50 -9.63 -12.93
N ASN A 75 -17.91 -8.73 -12.14
CA ASN A 75 -17.83 -7.31 -12.46
C ASN A 75 -17.19 -7.10 -13.86
N ASN A 76 -17.71 -6.18 -14.67
CA ASN A 76 -17.21 -5.91 -16.04
C ASN A 76 -15.68 -5.68 -16.07
N LEU A 77 -15.13 -5.13 -15.00
CA LEU A 77 -13.69 -4.97 -14.81
C LEU A 77 -12.97 -6.32 -14.59
N GLN A 78 -13.53 -7.23 -13.81
CA GLN A 78 -12.99 -8.58 -13.61
C GLN A 78 -13.06 -9.40 -14.91
N ILE A 79 -14.14 -9.26 -15.69
CA ILE A 79 -14.25 -9.85 -17.03
C ILE A 79 -13.18 -9.28 -17.96
N ALA A 80 -12.95 -7.97 -17.94
CA ALA A 80 -11.90 -7.32 -18.72
C ALA A 80 -10.49 -7.77 -18.31
N VAL A 81 -10.21 -7.86 -17.00
CA VAL A 81 -8.94 -8.38 -16.47
C VAL A 81 -8.73 -9.84 -16.86
N ASN A 82 -9.76 -10.67 -16.82
CA ASN A 82 -9.70 -12.06 -17.28
C ASN A 82 -9.43 -12.16 -18.79
N ARG A 83 -10.03 -11.28 -19.61
CA ARG A 83 -9.72 -11.19 -21.05
C ARG A 83 -8.29 -10.74 -21.31
N ILE A 84 -7.78 -9.76 -20.57
CA ILE A 84 -6.39 -9.29 -20.67
C ILE A 84 -5.41 -10.40 -20.27
N LYS A 85 -5.66 -11.11 -19.17
CA LYS A 85 -4.85 -12.28 -18.75
C LYS A 85 -4.82 -13.36 -19.83
N LYS A 86 -5.97 -13.65 -20.46
CA LYS A 86 -6.08 -14.61 -21.57
C LYS A 86 -5.31 -14.14 -22.81
N GLY A 87 -5.35 -12.84 -23.11
CA GLY A 87 -4.55 -12.21 -24.17
C GLY A 87 -3.04 -12.31 -23.91
N ILE A 88 -2.58 -12.03 -22.69
CA ILE A 88 -1.18 -12.19 -22.29
C ILE A 88 -0.73 -13.64 -22.41
N ALA A 89 -1.57 -14.61 -22.01
CA ALA A 89 -1.28 -16.03 -22.17
C ALA A 89 -1.15 -16.44 -23.66
N TRP A 90 -2.03 -15.92 -24.52
CA TRP A 90 -1.97 -16.13 -25.96
C TRP A 90 -0.72 -15.53 -26.60
N VAL A 91 -0.36 -14.29 -26.23
CA VAL A 91 0.88 -13.64 -26.66
C VAL A 91 2.10 -14.44 -26.20
N LYS A 92 2.13 -14.89 -24.94
CA LYS A 92 3.22 -15.72 -24.40
C LYS A 92 3.33 -17.08 -25.09
N ALA A 93 2.23 -17.63 -25.62
CA ALA A 93 2.23 -18.83 -26.44
C ALA A 93 2.76 -18.54 -27.87
N LYS A 94 2.35 -17.43 -28.49
CA LYS A 94 2.84 -17.01 -29.81
C LYS A 94 4.30 -16.61 -29.81
N VAL A 95 4.77 -15.93 -28.77
CA VAL A 95 6.19 -15.62 -28.57
C VAL A 95 6.99 -16.91 -28.42
N ARG A 96 6.50 -17.91 -27.68
CA ARG A 96 7.16 -19.24 -27.61
C ARG A 96 7.25 -19.93 -28.97
N GLN A 97 6.18 -19.86 -29.79
CA GLN A 97 6.21 -20.40 -31.15
C GLN A 97 7.20 -19.64 -32.05
N LEU A 98 7.22 -18.31 -31.98
CA LEU A 98 8.14 -17.47 -32.75
C LEU A 98 9.60 -17.71 -32.36
N VAL A 99 9.88 -17.79 -31.05
CA VAL A 99 11.20 -18.12 -30.51
C VAL A 99 11.64 -19.52 -30.92
N GLY A 100 10.72 -20.51 -30.92
CA GLY A 100 11.01 -21.85 -31.43
C GLY A 100 11.34 -21.88 -32.93
N LEU A 101 10.71 -21.01 -33.71
CA LEU A 101 10.95 -20.88 -35.15
C LEU A 101 12.28 -20.16 -35.47
N ILE A 102 12.65 -19.18 -34.64
CA ILE A 102 13.92 -18.45 -34.73
C ILE A 102 15.11 -19.31 -34.25
N LEU A 103 14.92 -20.17 -33.24
CA LEU A 103 16.02 -20.98 -32.68
C LEU A 103 16.36 -22.27 -33.46
N ARG A 104 15.66 -22.60 -34.56
CA ARG A 104 15.90 -23.81 -35.41
C ARG A 104 16.37 -25.04 -34.60
N ARG A 105 15.65 -25.40 -33.53
CA ARG A 105 15.85 -26.69 -32.87
C ARG A 105 15.00 -27.72 -33.61
N LYS A 106 15.66 -28.64 -34.33
CA LYS A 106 15.05 -29.90 -34.78
C LYS A 106 14.53 -30.60 -33.53
N VAL A 107 13.22 -30.62 -33.35
CA VAL A 107 12.56 -31.55 -32.43
C VAL A 107 12.48 -32.87 -33.18
N THR A 108 13.29 -33.84 -32.75
CA THR A 108 13.06 -35.24 -33.06
C THR A 108 11.75 -35.66 -32.43
N ASP A 109 10.89 -36.27 -33.24
CA ASP A 109 9.64 -36.92 -32.84
C ASP A 109 9.86 -37.82 -31.62
N GLU A 110 9.24 -37.46 -30.51
CA GLU A 110 8.65 -38.36 -29.50
C GLU A 110 8.08 -37.51 -28.36
N ALA A 111 6.87 -36.99 -28.57
CA ALA A 111 6.00 -36.55 -27.49
C ALA A 111 4.54 -36.72 -27.94
N LYS A 112 3.94 -37.84 -27.51
CA LYS A 112 2.49 -38.03 -27.53
C LYS A 112 1.81 -36.86 -26.79
N PRO A 113 0.66 -36.35 -27.27
CA PRO A 113 -0.04 -35.27 -26.60
C PRO A 113 -0.68 -35.80 -25.32
N LEU A 114 -0.20 -35.34 -24.16
CA LEU A 114 -0.86 -35.54 -22.87
C LEU A 114 -1.91 -34.43 -22.63
N ASP A 115 -2.73 -34.15 -23.64
CA ASP A 115 -3.93 -33.31 -23.55
C ASP A 115 -5.23 -34.17 -23.57
N GLU A 116 -5.11 -35.49 -23.67
CA GLU A 116 -6.25 -36.44 -23.67
C GLU A 116 -6.68 -36.93 -22.27
N LEU A 117 -6.05 -36.46 -21.17
CA LEU A 117 -6.42 -36.88 -19.81
C LEU A 117 -7.25 -35.84 -19.03
N TYR A 118 -7.57 -34.69 -19.62
CA TYR A 118 -8.36 -33.64 -18.94
C TYR A 118 -9.71 -33.31 -19.61
N ASP A 119 -10.04 -33.97 -20.72
CA ASP A 119 -11.35 -33.83 -21.41
C ASP A 119 -12.23 -35.10 -21.28
N GLY A 120 -11.70 -36.16 -20.64
CA GLY A 120 -12.36 -37.46 -20.45
C GLY A 120 -13.25 -37.60 -19.21
N THR A 121 -13.33 -36.59 -18.34
CA THR A 121 -14.15 -36.63 -17.11
C THR A 121 -15.42 -35.78 -17.19
N LEU A 122 -15.69 -35.13 -18.34
CA LEU A 122 -16.90 -34.33 -18.56
C LEU A 122 -17.81 -34.84 -19.70
N ASN A 123 -17.45 -35.93 -20.40
CA ASN A 123 -18.20 -36.45 -21.55
C ASN A 123 -18.53 -37.95 -21.48
N CYS A 124 -18.85 -38.44 -20.29
CA CYS A 124 -19.53 -39.72 -20.11
C CYS A 124 -20.97 -39.47 -19.61
N ILE A 125 -21.88 -39.23 -20.55
CA ILE A 125 -23.25 -39.76 -20.69
C ILE A 125 -23.87 -39.01 -21.89
N ALA A 126 -23.51 -39.41 -23.11
CA ALA A 126 -24.35 -39.15 -24.29
C ALA A 126 -23.85 -39.97 -25.49
N ASN A 127 -24.75 -40.81 -25.99
CA ASN A 127 -24.85 -41.28 -27.37
C ASN A 127 -23.89 -42.39 -27.85
N HIS A 128 -24.28 -43.63 -27.57
CA HIS A 128 -24.13 -44.72 -28.55
C HIS A 128 -25.51 -45.16 -29.08
N THR A 129 -25.83 -44.71 -30.29
CA THR A 129 -26.54 -45.49 -31.33
C THR A 129 -25.43 -45.97 -32.28
N GLY A 130 -25.36 -47.14 -32.90
CA GLY A 130 -26.13 -48.38 -32.97
C GLY A 130 -25.64 -49.08 -34.26
N VAL A 131 -25.38 -50.40 -34.24
CA VAL A 131 -25.57 -51.39 -35.35
C VAL A 131 -25.20 -52.80 -34.85
N ASP A 132 -26.26 -53.60 -34.72
CA ASP A 132 -26.49 -55.03 -35.01
C ASP A 132 -25.56 -56.16 -34.54
N ILE A 133 -26.12 -57.07 -33.72
CA ILE A 133 -26.45 -58.48 -34.07
C ILE A 133 -27.44 -59.06 -33.01
N ASN A 134 -28.65 -59.42 -33.47
CA ASN A 134 -29.62 -60.45 -33.02
C ASN A 134 -29.78 -60.83 -31.53
N ARG A 135 -30.96 -60.55 -30.93
CA ARG A 135 -32.01 -61.57 -30.60
C ARG A 135 -33.27 -60.94 -29.96
N ASP A 136 -34.34 -60.89 -30.75
CA ASP A 136 -35.78 -61.15 -30.49
C ASP A 136 -36.54 -60.68 -29.22
N LEU A 137 -37.78 -60.21 -29.51
CA LEU A 137 -39.02 -60.12 -28.71
C LEU A 137 -39.19 -58.85 -27.82
N ASP A 138 -40.28 -58.05 -27.83
CA ASP A 138 -41.52 -58.02 -28.61
C ASP A 138 -42.33 -56.73 -28.26
N TYR A 139 -43.11 -56.18 -29.21
CA TYR A 139 -44.21 -55.16 -29.14
C TYR A 139 -43.96 -53.77 -28.47
N GLN A 140 -43.89 -52.61 -29.17
CA GLN A 140 -44.84 -51.85 -30.05
C GLN A 140 -46.00 -51.12 -29.32
N LYS A 141 -46.03 -49.76 -29.36
CA LYS A 141 -47.03 -48.91 -30.11
C LYS A 141 -47.17 -47.44 -29.62
N ASN A 142 -46.76 -46.51 -30.51
CA ASN A 142 -47.31 -45.20 -30.95
C ASN A 142 -48.06 -44.22 -30.02
N GLY A 143 -47.80 -42.91 -30.22
CA GLY A 143 -48.88 -41.88 -30.32
C GLY A 143 -48.54 -40.44 -29.93
N ASN A 144 -48.49 -39.53 -30.91
CA ASN A 144 -48.62 -38.07 -30.77
C ASN A 144 -49.89 -37.64 -30.02
N GLY A 145 -49.90 -36.49 -29.36
CA GLY A 145 -51.16 -35.82 -29.02
C GLY A 145 -51.08 -34.65 -28.03
N THR A 146 -51.50 -33.50 -28.51
CA THR A 146 -51.76 -32.22 -27.83
C THR A 146 -52.90 -32.24 -26.80
N THR A 147 -53.04 -31.12 -26.07
CA THR A 147 -54.24 -30.49 -25.46
C THR A 147 -54.45 -30.59 -23.94
N SER A 148 -54.38 -29.41 -23.32
CA SER A 148 -55.29 -28.82 -22.32
C SER A 148 -56.20 -29.70 -21.44
N GLY A 149 -56.02 -29.56 -20.13
CA GLY A 149 -57.06 -29.02 -19.23
C GLY A 149 -58.10 -29.96 -18.61
N ILE A 150 -58.20 -29.84 -17.28
CA ILE A 150 -59.39 -30.01 -16.40
C ILE A 150 -59.69 -31.43 -15.87
N GLY A 151 -59.45 -31.59 -14.55
CA GLY A 151 -60.52 -31.83 -13.59
C GLY A 151 -60.89 -33.27 -13.18
N SER A 152 -60.54 -33.60 -11.93
CA SER A 152 -61.38 -34.32 -10.94
C SER A 152 -61.44 -35.86 -10.91
N SER A 153 -60.76 -36.38 -9.88
CA SER A 153 -61.27 -37.30 -8.84
C SER A 153 -61.06 -38.81 -8.94
N VAL A 154 -60.65 -39.32 -7.76
CA VAL A 154 -60.77 -40.67 -7.18
C VAL A 154 -59.53 -41.58 -7.26
N GLY A 155 -58.75 -41.56 -6.16
CA GLY A 155 -58.58 -42.78 -5.36
C GLY A 155 -57.16 -43.33 -5.12
N LYS A 156 -56.59 -42.94 -3.97
CA LYS A 156 -55.66 -43.70 -3.09
C LYS A 156 -54.34 -44.20 -3.67
N TYR A 157 -53.22 -43.61 -3.23
CA TYR A 157 -52.26 -44.17 -2.25
C TYR A 157 -51.52 -43.01 -1.56
N MET A 158 -51.16 -43.18 -0.29
CA MET A 158 -50.68 -42.17 0.66
C MET A 158 -49.26 -41.66 0.31
N ILE A 159 -49.05 -40.35 0.42
CA ILE A 159 -47.73 -39.70 0.43
C ILE A 159 -47.29 -39.60 1.89
N ASP A 160 -46.10 -40.10 2.18
CA ASP A 160 -45.36 -39.89 3.42
C ASP A 160 -44.62 -38.55 3.28
N GLU A 161 -45.13 -37.51 3.94
CA GLU A 161 -44.60 -36.14 3.91
C GLU A 161 -43.96 -35.88 5.28
N ASP A 162 -42.65 -36.09 5.44
CA ASP A 162 -41.96 -35.80 6.71
C ASP A 162 -40.46 -35.45 6.54
N HIS A 163 -40.15 -34.56 5.60
CA HIS A 163 -38.82 -33.94 5.47
C HIS A 163 -38.86 -32.43 5.35
N MET A 164 -39.66 -31.73 6.18
CA MET A 164 -39.55 -30.26 6.36
C MET A 164 -40.04 -29.80 7.74
N SER A 165 -39.48 -30.36 8.83
CA SER A 165 -39.83 -29.96 10.21
C SER A 165 -38.63 -29.76 11.15
N PHE A 166 -37.46 -29.44 10.61
CA PHE A 166 -36.26 -29.16 11.43
C PHE A 166 -36.08 -27.68 11.84
N ILE A 167 -36.88 -26.75 11.32
CA ILE A 167 -36.66 -25.29 11.51
C ILE A 167 -37.55 -24.67 12.61
N HIS A 168 -38.56 -25.37 13.16
CA HIS A 168 -39.40 -24.80 14.21
C HIS A 168 -39.55 -25.70 15.44
N ASN A 169 -38.55 -25.69 16.33
CA ASN A 169 -38.73 -26.14 17.71
C ASN A 169 -38.01 -25.17 18.67
N PRO A 170 -38.71 -24.46 19.57
CA PRO A 170 -38.13 -23.45 20.45
C PRO A 170 -37.38 -24.03 21.68
N ASN A 171 -37.14 -25.36 21.75
CA ASN A 171 -36.50 -26.00 22.90
C ASN A 171 -35.32 -26.94 22.55
N LEU A 172 -34.63 -26.70 21.42
CA LEU A 172 -33.45 -27.47 21.05
C LEU A 172 -32.16 -26.70 21.43
N THR A 173 -31.53 -27.07 22.54
CA THR A 173 -30.21 -26.54 22.93
C THR A 173 -29.10 -27.36 22.26
N VAL A 174 -28.40 -26.74 21.31
CA VAL A 174 -27.18 -27.28 20.70
C VAL A 174 -25.98 -26.80 21.51
N CYS A 175 -25.32 -27.71 22.23
CA CYS A 175 -24.06 -27.39 22.91
C CYS A 175 -22.89 -27.46 21.91
N VAL A 176 -22.30 -26.32 21.61
CA VAL A 176 -21.03 -26.20 20.86
C VAL A 176 -19.88 -26.19 21.88
N PRO A 177 -18.76 -26.89 21.66
CA PRO A 177 -17.61 -26.78 22.56
C PRO A 177 -17.06 -25.35 22.53
N ILE A 178 -16.99 -24.74 23.72
CA ILE A 178 -16.46 -23.40 23.95
C ILE A 178 -14.93 -23.47 23.94
N ALA A 179 -14.28 -22.70 23.07
CA ALA A 179 -12.87 -22.37 23.20
C ALA A 179 -12.66 -21.56 24.49
N ALA A 180 -11.61 -21.86 25.25
CA ALA A 180 -11.29 -21.12 26.48
C ALA A 180 -11.19 -19.61 26.19
N GLY A 181 -12.04 -18.82 26.84
CA GLY A 181 -12.03 -17.37 26.73
C GLY A 181 -10.83 -16.78 27.45
N GLU A 182 -10.01 -16.02 26.74
CA GLU A 182 -9.12 -15.04 27.34
C GLU A 182 -9.98 -13.88 27.85
N SER A 183 -9.88 -13.61 29.15
CA SER A 183 -10.62 -12.58 29.85
C SER A 183 -9.89 -11.24 29.78
N ASP A 184 -10.37 -10.32 28.94
CA ASP A 184 -10.15 -8.88 29.13
C ASP A 184 -11.25 -8.35 30.06
N PHE A 185 -10.90 -8.06 31.32
CA PHE A 185 -11.77 -7.35 32.24
C PHE A 185 -11.33 -5.89 32.31
N GLU A 186 -12.14 -5.00 31.74
CA GLU A 186 -12.05 -3.56 31.95
C GLU A 186 -12.27 -3.22 33.43
N ASN A 187 -11.37 -2.43 34.01
CA ASN A 187 -11.63 -1.75 35.28
C ASN A 187 -11.81 -0.26 34.99
N LEU A 188 -13.07 0.19 35.05
CA LEU A 188 -13.47 1.59 34.92
C LEU A 188 -13.33 2.32 36.28
N ASN A 189 -12.48 3.34 36.28
CA ASN A 189 -12.51 4.61 37.02
C ASN A 189 -13.08 4.65 38.45
N THR A 190 -12.22 5.05 39.38
CA THR A 190 -12.52 6.16 40.31
C THR A 190 -11.31 7.07 40.42
N GLU A 191 -11.54 8.35 40.12
CA GLU A 191 -10.59 9.45 40.23
C GLU A 191 -10.17 9.70 41.69
N ASP A 192 -8.93 10.12 41.92
CA ASP A 192 -8.63 11.47 42.46
C ASP A 192 -7.15 11.65 42.88
N PHE A 193 -6.56 12.73 42.36
CA PHE A 193 -5.64 13.68 43.02
C PHE A 193 -4.37 13.18 43.76
N SER A 194 -3.23 13.62 43.21
CA SER A 194 -2.10 14.33 43.88
C SER A 194 -0.73 13.64 43.91
N SER A 195 0.20 14.29 43.20
CA SER A 195 1.61 14.56 43.55
C SER A 195 2.56 13.41 43.87
N GLU A 196 3.51 13.25 42.96
CA GLU A 196 4.85 12.71 43.20
C GLU A 196 5.60 13.52 44.27
N SER A 197 6.20 12.82 45.23
CA SER A 197 7.47 13.21 45.83
C SER A 197 8.23 11.97 46.30
N GLU A 198 9.48 11.89 45.87
CA GLU A 198 10.49 10.93 46.31
C GLU A 198 10.85 11.15 47.79
N ALA A 199 11.21 10.07 48.52
CA ALA A 199 12.49 9.91 49.25
C ALA A 199 12.40 8.95 50.45
N GLU A 200 13.50 8.21 50.64
CA GLU A 200 13.93 7.42 51.82
C GLU A 200 13.08 6.17 52.14
N GLY A 201 13.61 4.99 52.46
CA GLY A 201 14.90 4.60 53.02
C GLY A 201 14.60 3.51 54.07
N SER A 202 15.50 2.52 54.20
CA SER A 202 15.60 1.54 55.32
C SER A 202 14.46 0.53 55.51
N LYS A 203 14.62 -0.65 56.13
CA LYS A 203 15.69 -1.62 56.43
C LYS A 203 15.01 -2.65 57.37
N ASP A 204 15.44 -3.90 57.32
CA ASP A 204 15.39 -4.91 58.40
C ASP A 204 14.07 -5.60 58.82
N GLY A 205 14.23 -6.88 59.19
CA GLY A 205 13.37 -7.66 60.11
C GLY A 205 12.55 -8.76 59.43
N LEU A 206 13.02 -9.99 59.18
CA LEU A 206 13.34 -11.12 60.10
C LEU A 206 12.19 -11.61 61.00
N ASP A 207 12.12 -12.96 61.05
CA ASP A 207 11.53 -13.86 62.05
C ASP A 207 10.04 -14.23 61.86
N ASP A 208 9.62 -15.47 61.56
CA ASP A 208 9.89 -16.84 62.04
C ASP A 208 8.68 -17.40 62.81
N SER A 209 8.58 -18.74 62.79
CA SER A 209 7.74 -19.65 63.61
C SER A 209 6.32 -19.97 63.09
N SER A 210 6.07 -21.20 62.60
CA SER A 210 5.80 -22.46 63.37
C SER A 210 4.30 -22.56 63.72
N SER A 211 3.53 -23.65 63.57
CA SER A 211 3.77 -25.10 63.43
C SER A 211 2.43 -25.85 63.28
N SER A 212 2.48 -27.06 62.68
CA SER A 212 1.74 -28.32 63.01
C SER A 212 0.20 -28.32 62.85
N GLU A 213 -0.52 -29.39 62.47
CA GLU A 213 -0.31 -30.84 62.39
C GLU A 213 -1.33 -31.36 61.33
N GLY A 214 -1.04 -32.26 60.38
CA GLY A 214 -0.82 -33.69 60.54
C GLY A 214 -1.96 -34.51 59.91
N SER A 215 -1.72 -35.22 58.79
CA SER A 215 -2.42 -36.47 58.45
C SER A 215 -1.74 -37.20 57.28
N THR A 216 -1.27 -38.41 57.57
CA THR A 216 -0.66 -39.40 56.68
C THR A 216 -1.71 -40.05 55.77
N ILE A 217 -1.40 -40.32 54.49
CA ILE A 217 -1.75 -41.55 53.75
C ILE A 217 -0.91 -41.67 52.46
N ASP A 218 -0.26 -42.83 52.35
CA ASP A 218 0.25 -43.60 51.21
C ASP A 218 1.11 -42.97 50.09
N ILE A 219 2.40 -43.30 50.17
CA ILE A 219 3.39 -43.27 49.09
C ILE A 219 3.01 -44.34 48.06
N LYS A 220 2.57 -43.89 46.89
CA LYS A 220 2.69 -44.62 45.62
C LYS A 220 3.88 -43.97 44.89
N PRO A 221 4.85 -44.72 44.34
CA PRO A 221 5.95 -44.09 43.63
C PRO A 221 5.36 -43.38 42.41
N GLU A 222 5.46 -42.05 42.40
CA GLU A 222 5.32 -41.29 41.17
C GLU A 222 6.39 -41.81 40.23
N VAL A 223 5.93 -42.45 39.16
CA VAL A 223 6.73 -42.61 37.96
C VAL A 223 7.12 -41.19 37.59
N GLU A 224 8.40 -40.86 37.75
CA GLU A 224 9.03 -39.83 36.95
C GLU A 224 8.74 -40.24 35.49
N GLU A 225 7.63 -39.74 34.94
CA GLU A 225 7.64 -39.37 33.54
C GLU A 225 8.69 -38.27 33.47
N ALA A 226 9.94 -38.72 33.30
CA ALA A 226 10.88 -38.01 32.47
C ALA A 226 10.09 -37.69 31.21
N VAL A 227 9.58 -36.45 31.14
CA VAL A 227 9.24 -35.82 29.88
C VAL A 227 10.55 -35.84 29.15
N VAL A 228 10.75 -36.91 28.39
CA VAL A 228 11.65 -36.97 27.26
C VAL A 228 11.18 -35.79 26.42
N VAL A 229 11.89 -34.68 26.56
CA VAL A 229 11.88 -33.62 25.56
C VAL A 229 12.56 -34.23 24.33
N GLU A 230 11.86 -35.15 23.69
CA GLU A 230 11.95 -35.37 22.26
C GLU A 230 10.94 -34.41 21.65
N ALA A 231 11.24 -33.11 21.78
CA ALA A 231 11.06 -32.26 20.62
C ALA A 231 12.13 -32.73 19.62
N VAL A 232 11.86 -33.84 18.94
CA VAL A 232 12.40 -34.03 17.61
C VAL A 232 11.78 -32.88 16.83
N GLU A 233 12.55 -31.79 16.66
CA GLU A 233 12.27 -30.80 15.63
C GLU A 233 11.97 -31.61 14.38
N GLU A 234 10.71 -31.63 13.96
CA GLU A 234 10.31 -32.23 12.72
C GLU A 234 11.02 -31.39 11.65
N TYR A 235 12.19 -31.87 11.22
CA TYR A 235 13.01 -31.20 10.21
C TYR A 235 12.19 -31.17 8.93
N VAL A 236 11.48 -30.06 8.71
CA VAL A 236 10.75 -29.79 7.48
C VAL A 236 11.77 -29.86 6.35
N ASP A 237 11.75 -30.97 5.60
CA ASP A 237 12.63 -31.11 4.45
C ASP A 237 12.29 -30.02 3.43
N PRO A 238 13.31 -29.38 2.81
CA PRO A 238 13.07 -28.26 1.91
C PRO A 238 12.29 -28.74 0.67
N GLU A 239 11.13 -28.13 0.42
CA GLU A 239 10.30 -28.37 -0.77
C GLU A 239 11.14 -28.42 -2.06
N PRO A 240 10.84 -29.27 -3.04
CA PRO A 240 11.64 -29.39 -4.26
C PRO A 240 11.82 -28.03 -5.00
N CYS A 241 13.02 -27.76 -5.52
CA CYS A 241 13.36 -26.48 -6.19
C CYS A 241 12.49 -26.13 -7.41
N TRP A 242 11.90 -27.15 -8.04
CA TRP A 242 11.12 -27.04 -9.26
C TRP A 242 9.72 -27.55 -9.01
N THR A 243 8.72 -26.87 -9.58
CA THR A 243 7.36 -27.39 -9.60
C THR A 243 7.31 -28.70 -10.39
N GLU A 244 6.44 -29.62 -10.00
CA GLU A 244 6.27 -30.93 -10.64
C GLU A 244 6.03 -30.80 -12.16
N ALA A 245 5.33 -29.73 -12.58
CA ALA A 245 5.12 -29.38 -13.98
C ALA A 245 6.40 -28.97 -14.74
N CYS A 246 7.42 -28.44 -14.06
CA CYS A 246 8.70 -28.09 -14.65
C CYS A 246 9.62 -29.31 -14.79
N VAL A 247 9.61 -30.20 -13.79
CA VAL A 247 10.31 -31.49 -13.83
C VAL A 247 9.73 -32.39 -14.93
N ALA A 248 8.40 -32.39 -15.09
CA ALA A 248 7.72 -33.11 -16.18
C ALA A 248 8.04 -32.56 -17.59
N ARG A 249 8.31 -31.26 -17.72
CA ARG A 249 8.59 -30.60 -19.02
C ARG A 249 10.08 -30.61 -19.39
N TYR A 250 10.98 -30.62 -18.41
CA TYR A 250 12.42 -30.70 -18.61
C TYR A 250 13.00 -31.81 -17.74
N LYS A 251 13.26 -32.97 -18.35
CA LYS A 251 13.88 -34.15 -17.70
C LYS A 251 15.27 -33.90 -17.12
N CYS A 252 15.92 -32.77 -17.48
CA CYS A 252 17.19 -32.33 -16.90
C CYS A 252 17.04 -31.61 -15.54
N CYS A 253 15.81 -31.31 -15.10
CA CYS A 253 15.52 -30.71 -13.79
C CYS A 253 15.27 -31.78 -12.71
N GLU A 254 15.20 -33.06 -13.09
CA GLU A 254 15.17 -34.19 -12.16
C GLU A 254 16.59 -34.48 -11.68
N VAL A 255 17.00 -33.78 -10.61
CA VAL A 255 18.26 -34.11 -9.92
C VAL A 255 17.98 -35.37 -9.10
N SER A 256 18.55 -36.51 -9.49
CA SER A 256 18.44 -37.76 -8.73
C SER A 256 19.05 -37.57 -7.33
N ILE A 257 18.19 -37.43 -6.31
CA ILE A 257 18.59 -37.23 -4.90
C ILE A 257 19.30 -38.48 -4.33
N THR A 258 19.22 -39.62 -5.03
CA THR A 258 19.67 -40.93 -4.57
C THR A 258 21.06 -41.36 -5.05
N GLU A 259 21.67 -40.72 -6.05
CA GLU A 259 23.01 -41.12 -6.56
C GLU A 259 23.99 -39.95 -6.77
N GLY A 260 25.24 -40.16 -6.33
CA GLY A 260 26.41 -39.33 -6.65
C GLY A 260 26.33 -37.86 -6.19
N TRP A 261 26.59 -36.94 -7.13
CA TRP A 261 26.65 -35.48 -6.89
C TRP A 261 25.31 -34.89 -6.42
N GLY A 262 24.17 -35.54 -6.73
CA GLY A 262 22.85 -35.12 -6.25
C GLY A 262 22.70 -35.22 -4.72
N LYS A 263 23.35 -36.22 -4.09
CA LYS A 263 23.36 -36.38 -2.63
C LYS A 263 24.12 -35.26 -1.92
N TYR A 264 25.28 -34.86 -2.47
CA TYR A 264 26.05 -33.73 -1.95
C TYR A 264 25.31 -32.39 -2.14
N TRP A 265 24.66 -32.20 -3.29
CA TRP A 265 23.82 -31.02 -3.54
C TRP A 265 22.61 -30.95 -2.60
N TRP A 266 21.93 -32.08 -2.38
CA TRP A 266 20.81 -32.15 -1.45
C TRP A 266 21.23 -31.90 0.00
N TYR A 267 22.38 -32.44 0.41
CA TYR A 267 22.96 -32.16 1.73
C TYR A 267 23.32 -30.67 1.88
N LEU A 268 23.99 -30.08 0.88
CA LEU A 268 24.30 -28.65 0.87
C LEU A 268 23.03 -27.80 0.99
N ARG A 269 21.99 -28.15 0.23
CA ARG A 269 20.69 -27.48 0.29
C ARG A 269 20.04 -27.57 1.66
N LYS A 270 20.02 -28.76 2.26
CA LYS A 270 19.46 -28.97 3.60
C LYS A 270 20.22 -28.16 4.65
N THR A 271 21.55 -28.13 4.57
CA THR A 271 22.38 -27.29 5.43
C THR A 271 22.12 -25.80 5.20
N CYS A 272 22.02 -25.33 3.95
CA CYS A 272 21.70 -23.94 3.65
C CYS A 272 20.32 -23.53 4.17
N TYR A 273 19.32 -24.39 4.05
CA TYR A 273 17.98 -24.15 4.60
C TYR A 273 18.03 -24.01 6.13
N LEU A 274 18.73 -24.93 6.80
CA LEU A 274 18.92 -24.87 8.25
C LEU A 274 19.66 -23.60 8.70
N ILE A 275 20.67 -23.15 7.94
CA ILE A 275 21.39 -21.91 8.24
C ILE A 275 20.48 -20.69 8.07
N VAL A 276 19.72 -20.61 6.98
CA VAL A 276 18.88 -19.44 6.67
C VAL A 276 17.73 -19.29 7.67
N GLU A 277 17.13 -20.39 8.12
CA GLU A 277 16.03 -20.41 9.07
C GLU A 277 16.48 -20.27 10.54
N HIS A 278 17.80 -20.32 10.79
CA HIS A 278 18.32 -20.25 12.15
C HIS A 278 18.19 -18.83 12.74
N ASN A 279 17.60 -18.73 13.93
CA ASN A 279 17.35 -17.46 14.64
C ASN A 279 18.60 -16.57 14.77
N TRP A 280 19.78 -17.17 15.00
CA TRP A 280 21.02 -16.39 15.11
C TRP A 280 21.46 -15.78 13.79
N PHE A 281 21.26 -16.51 12.68
CA PHE A 281 21.55 -15.98 11.34
C PHE A 281 20.60 -14.84 11.01
N GLU A 282 19.30 -15.00 11.31
CA GLU A 282 18.32 -13.93 11.15
C GLU A 282 18.68 -12.68 11.97
N THR A 283 19.05 -12.86 13.24
CA THR A 283 19.47 -11.76 14.14
C THR A 283 20.71 -11.06 13.63
N LEU A 284 21.70 -11.82 13.13
CA LEU A 284 22.92 -11.28 12.54
C LEU A 284 22.60 -10.43 11.31
N ILE A 285 21.73 -10.91 10.40
CA ILE A 285 21.33 -10.16 9.22
C ILE A 285 20.60 -8.86 9.61
N ILE A 286 19.70 -8.91 10.60
CA ILE A 286 19.01 -7.72 11.10
C ILE A 286 20.02 -6.70 11.65
N PHE A 287 20.97 -7.16 12.47
CA PHE A 287 22.03 -6.29 13.00
C PHE A 287 22.88 -5.66 11.88
N MET A 288 23.24 -6.42 10.84
CA MET A 288 23.96 -5.91 9.67
C MET A 288 23.14 -4.90 8.86
N ILE A 289 21.82 -5.08 8.74
CA ILE A 289 20.91 -4.11 8.09
C ILE A 289 20.88 -2.80 8.88
N LEU A 290 20.75 -2.87 10.21
CA LEU A 290 20.74 -1.69 11.08
C LEU A 290 22.07 -0.94 11.02
N LEU A 291 23.20 -1.66 11.06
CA LEU A 291 24.53 -1.07 10.98
C LEU A 291 24.77 -0.43 9.61
N SER A 292 24.37 -1.11 8.51
CA SER A 292 24.44 -0.55 7.16
C SER A 292 23.54 0.68 6.98
N SER A 293 22.38 0.74 7.64
CA SER A 293 21.48 1.89 7.58
C SER A 293 22.01 3.06 8.42
N GLY A 294 22.58 2.77 9.59
CA GLY A 294 23.27 3.76 10.42
C GLY A 294 24.49 4.37 9.73
N ALA A 295 25.22 3.59 8.92
CA ALA A 295 26.32 4.09 8.11
C ALA A 295 25.90 5.20 7.13
N LEU A 296 24.70 5.11 6.54
CA LEU A 296 24.17 6.13 5.63
C LEU A 296 23.90 7.47 6.34
N ALA A 297 23.56 7.45 7.64
CA ALA A 297 23.32 8.67 8.41
C ALA A 297 24.59 9.54 8.56
N PHE A 298 25.78 8.95 8.37
CA PHE A 298 27.05 9.68 8.41
C PHE A 298 27.44 10.32 7.06
N GLU A 299 26.68 10.07 5.98
CA GLU A 299 26.90 10.72 4.68
C GLU A 299 26.29 12.14 4.64
N ASP A 300 26.84 13.05 5.44
CA ASP A 300 26.44 14.47 5.49
C ASP A 300 27.35 15.38 4.64
N VAL A 301 27.02 16.68 4.56
CA VAL A 301 27.82 17.69 3.84
C VAL A 301 29.25 17.81 4.40
N TYR A 302 29.46 17.44 5.67
CA TYR A 302 30.75 17.51 6.35
C TYR A 302 31.63 16.26 6.12
N ILE A 303 31.16 15.27 5.35
CA ILE A 303 31.93 14.05 5.07
C ILE A 303 33.26 14.34 4.36
N GLU A 304 33.32 15.39 3.55
CA GLU A 304 34.55 15.78 2.83
C GLU A 304 35.65 16.27 3.80
N GLN A 305 35.26 16.84 4.93
CA GLN A 305 36.19 17.29 5.97
C GLN A 305 36.75 16.11 6.79
N ARG A 306 35.95 15.04 6.96
CA ARG A 306 36.29 13.87 7.79
C ARG A 306 36.79 12.69 6.94
N LYS A 307 37.99 12.82 6.37
CA LYS A 307 38.60 11.83 5.46
C LYS A 307 38.67 10.41 6.04
N THR A 308 38.95 10.25 7.34
CA THR A 308 39.01 8.93 7.99
C THR A 308 37.65 8.23 8.00
N ILE A 309 36.58 8.95 8.34
CA ILE A 309 35.22 8.41 8.37
C ILE A 309 34.79 8.02 6.95
N ARG A 310 35.08 8.86 5.96
CA ARG A 310 34.81 8.57 4.54
C ARG A 310 35.43 7.24 4.08
N ILE A 311 36.72 7.01 4.40
CA ILE A 311 37.42 5.77 4.02
C ILE A 311 36.81 4.55 4.73
N ILE A 312 36.50 4.69 6.03
CA ILE A 312 35.86 3.61 6.81
C ILE A 312 34.49 3.27 6.23
N LEU A 313 33.67 4.27 5.92
CA LEU A 313 32.34 4.08 5.34
C LEU A 313 32.42 3.41 3.97
N GLU A 314 33.35 3.81 3.10
CA GLU A 314 33.52 3.19 1.78
C GLU A 314 33.90 1.70 1.87
N TYR A 315 34.79 1.37 2.82
CA TYR A 315 35.16 -0.02 3.08
C TYR A 315 34.01 -0.81 3.71
N ALA A 316 33.33 -0.22 4.70
CA ALA A 316 32.18 -0.83 5.36
C ALA A 316 31.04 -1.13 4.37
N ASP A 317 30.75 -0.19 3.46
CA ASP A 317 29.75 -0.36 2.40
C ASP A 317 30.04 -1.56 1.50
N ARG A 318 31.32 -1.77 1.19
CA ARG A 318 31.77 -2.93 0.42
C ARG A 318 31.57 -4.23 1.20
N VAL A 319 31.89 -4.23 2.50
CA VAL A 319 31.68 -5.37 3.39
C VAL A 319 30.19 -5.72 3.51
N PHE A 320 29.31 -4.74 3.75
CA PHE A 320 27.86 -4.99 3.82
C PHE A 320 27.32 -5.57 2.52
N THR A 321 27.74 -5.01 1.38
CA THR A 321 27.33 -5.51 0.07
C THR A 321 27.71 -6.98 -0.12
N TYR A 322 28.92 -7.40 0.28
CA TYR A 322 29.32 -8.80 0.22
C TYR A 322 28.52 -9.71 1.16
N ILE A 323 28.23 -9.25 2.39
CA ILE A 323 27.38 -10.00 3.33
C ILE A 323 25.99 -10.23 2.74
N PHE A 324 25.39 -9.21 2.11
CA PHE A 324 24.07 -9.31 1.51
C PHE A 324 24.04 -10.14 0.22
N ILE A 325 25.11 -10.11 -0.58
CA ILE A 325 25.28 -11.04 -1.70
C ILE A 325 25.34 -12.48 -1.19
N LEU A 326 26.09 -12.74 -0.12
CA LEU A 326 26.18 -14.07 0.48
C LEU A 326 24.83 -14.54 1.01
N GLU A 327 24.08 -13.68 1.72
CA GLU A 327 22.72 -13.95 2.17
C GLU A 327 21.80 -14.32 0.99
N MET A 328 21.86 -13.55 -0.11
CA MET A 328 21.07 -13.82 -1.31
C MET A 328 21.39 -15.20 -1.92
N LEU A 329 22.68 -15.53 -2.04
CA LEU A 329 23.13 -16.81 -2.57
C LEU A 329 22.69 -17.98 -1.67
N LEU A 330 22.78 -17.82 -0.34
CA LEU A 330 22.29 -18.81 0.62
C LEU A 330 20.78 -19.03 0.47
N LYS A 331 19.98 -17.96 0.33
CA LYS A 331 18.53 -18.05 0.08
C LYS A 331 18.19 -18.74 -1.25
N TRP A 332 18.96 -18.49 -2.31
CA TRP A 332 18.77 -19.16 -3.61
C TRP A 332 18.99 -20.67 -3.51
N VAL A 333 20.03 -21.11 -2.79
CA VAL A 333 20.31 -22.53 -2.59
C VAL A 333 19.28 -23.17 -1.65
N ALA A 334 18.89 -22.48 -0.58
CA ALA A 334 17.91 -22.96 0.40
C ALA A 334 16.50 -23.11 -0.21
N TYR A 335 15.88 -21.98 -0.60
CA TYR A 335 14.49 -21.95 -1.06
C TYR A 335 14.32 -22.39 -2.52
N GLY A 336 15.37 -22.27 -3.34
CA GLY A 336 15.30 -22.50 -4.78
C GLY A 336 14.72 -21.31 -5.55
N PHE A 337 15.02 -21.23 -6.84
CA PHE A 337 14.66 -20.09 -7.69
C PHE A 337 13.15 -19.83 -7.76
N VAL A 338 12.32 -20.87 -7.81
CA VAL A 338 10.86 -20.70 -7.93
C VAL A 338 10.28 -20.05 -6.68
N LYS A 339 10.54 -20.63 -5.50
CA LYS A 339 10.00 -20.11 -4.22
C LYS A 339 10.55 -18.72 -3.88
N TYR A 340 11.83 -18.47 -4.20
CA TYR A 340 12.46 -17.17 -3.99
C TYR A 340 11.79 -16.06 -4.82
N PHE A 341 11.55 -16.28 -6.12
CA PHE A 341 10.95 -15.25 -6.99
C PHE A 341 9.43 -15.14 -6.85
N THR A 342 8.74 -16.08 -6.19
CA THR A 342 7.33 -15.94 -5.85
C THR A 342 7.07 -15.06 -4.61
N ASN A 343 8.07 -14.89 -3.74
CA ASN A 343 7.92 -14.10 -2.52
C ASN A 343 8.27 -12.62 -2.77
N ALA A 344 7.31 -11.72 -2.55
CA ALA A 344 7.48 -10.29 -2.78
C ALA A 344 8.59 -9.66 -1.91
N TRP A 345 8.78 -10.15 -0.69
CA TRP A 345 9.82 -9.65 0.21
C TRP A 345 11.22 -10.08 -0.23
N CYS A 346 11.35 -11.31 -0.76
CA CYS A 346 12.59 -11.76 -1.38
C CYS A 346 12.90 -10.98 -2.66
N TRP A 347 11.87 -10.54 -3.39
CA TRP A 347 12.03 -9.68 -4.56
C TRP A 347 12.56 -8.28 -4.21
N LEU A 348 12.13 -7.71 -3.08
CA LEU A 348 12.67 -6.45 -2.54
C LEU A 348 14.15 -6.60 -2.17
N ASP A 349 14.50 -7.67 -1.42
CA ASP A 349 15.90 -7.97 -1.07
C ASP A 349 16.78 -8.13 -2.32
N PHE A 350 16.29 -8.85 -3.32
CA PHE A 350 16.96 -9.07 -4.60
C PHE A 350 17.26 -7.74 -5.31
N PHE A 351 16.25 -6.88 -5.46
CA PHE A 351 16.41 -5.59 -6.14
C PHE A 351 17.46 -4.70 -5.48
N ILE A 352 17.50 -4.66 -4.13
CA ILE A 352 18.45 -3.82 -3.40
C ILE A 352 19.89 -4.36 -3.52
N VAL A 353 20.07 -5.68 -3.51
CA VAL A 353 21.38 -6.31 -3.73
C VAL A 353 21.85 -6.09 -5.17
N ASP A 354 20.96 -6.23 -6.16
CA ASP A 354 21.27 -6.01 -7.58
C ASP A 354 21.76 -4.57 -7.86
N VAL A 355 21.07 -3.56 -7.34
CA VAL A 355 21.50 -2.15 -7.46
C VAL A 355 22.90 -1.96 -6.86
N SER A 356 23.20 -2.64 -5.75
CA SER A 356 24.50 -2.59 -5.09
C SER A 356 25.59 -3.32 -5.90
N ILE A 357 25.29 -4.45 -6.52
CA ILE A 357 26.19 -5.19 -7.41
C ILE A 357 26.55 -4.35 -8.65
N VAL A 358 25.55 -3.77 -9.31
CA VAL A 358 25.76 -2.92 -10.49
C VAL A 358 26.66 -1.74 -10.14
N SER A 359 26.44 -1.11 -8.98
CA SER A 359 27.29 -0.02 -8.48
C SER A 359 28.73 -0.48 -8.21
N LEU A 360 28.92 -1.67 -7.62
CA LEU A 360 30.24 -2.23 -7.33
C LEU A 360 31.02 -2.54 -8.62
N ILE A 361 30.39 -3.21 -9.58
CA ILE A 361 30.99 -3.58 -10.87
C ILE A 361 31.35 -2.31 -11.67
N ALA A 362 30.45 -1.33 -11.71
CA ALA A 362 30.69 -0.06 -12.39
C ALA A 362 31.92 0.69 -11.83
N ASN A 363 32.08 0.71 -10.50
CA ASN A 363 33.24 1.31 -9.85
C ASN A 363 34.53 0.53 -10.16
N ALA A 364 34.48 -0.80 -10.21
CA ALA A 364 35.64 -1.65 -10.52
C ALA A 364 36.10 -1.52 -11.98
N LEU A 365 35.17 -1.30 -12.92
CA LEU A 365 35.47 -1.12 -14.35
C LEU A 365 35.86 0.32 -14.72
N GLY A 366 35.86 1.26 -13.77
CA GLY A 366 36.23 2.66 -14.02
C GLY A 366 35.17 3.49 -14.74
N TYR A 367 33.91 3.04 -14.80
CA TYR A 367 32.79 3.81 -15.38
C TYR A 367 32.12 4.77 -14.38
N SER A 368 32.79 5.12 -13.28
CA SER A 368 32.22 5.78 -12.11
C SER A 368 31.54 7.14 -12.37
N ASP A 369 31.89 7.81 -13.47
CA ASP A 369 31.50 9.21 -13.74
C ASP A 369 30.27 9.34 -14.65
N LEU A 370 29.70 8.23 -15.12
CA LEU A 370 28.46 8.29 -15.91
C LEU A 370 27.28 8.68 -15.00
N GLY A 371 26.46 9.64 -15.46
CA GLY A 371 25.26 10.12 -14.75
C GLY A 371 24.34 9.02 -14.19
N PRO A 372 24.07 7.92 -14.92
CA PRO A 372 23.28 6.80 -14.39
C PRO A 372 23.91 6.14 -13.16
N ILE A 373 25.23 5.99 -13.11
CA ILE A 373 25.93 5.36 -11.98
C ILE A 373 25.90 6.26 -10.74
N LYS A 374 25.96 7.59 -10.94
CA LYS A 374 25.75 8.57 -9.85
C LYS A 374 24.34 8.48 -9.27
N SER A 375 23.31 8.28 -10.11
CA SER A 375 21.93 8.07 -9.65
C SER A 375 21.73 6.70 -8.97
N LEU A 376 22.37 5.63 -9.43
CA LEU A 376 22.31 4.33 -8.74
C LEU A 376 22.91 4.40 -7.32
N ARG A 377 23.89 5.28 -7.09
CA ARG A 377 24.44 5.52 -5.74
C ARG A 377 23.39 6.08 -4.78
N THR A 378 22.46 6.92 -5.25
CA THR A 378 21.41 7.48 -4.38
C THR A 378 20.37 6.44 -3.98
N LEU A 379 20.17 5.39 -4.78
CA LEU A 379 19.26 4.28 -4.45
C LEU A 379 19.73 3.44 -3.24
N ARG A 380 20.98 3.59 -2.79
CA ARG A 380 21.45 2.98 -1.53
C ARG A 380 20.65 3.45 -0.32
N ALA A 381 20.01 4.62 -0.40
CA ALA A 381 19.07 5.12 0.60
C ALA A 381 17.84 4.21 0.81
N LEU A 382 17.57 3.26 -0.10
CA LEU A 382 16.50 2.28 0.03
C LEU A 382 16.86 1.06 0.90
N ARG A 383 18.14 0.86 1.27
CA ARG A 383 18.58 -0.27 2.13
C ARG A 383 17.78 -0.43 3.43
N PRO A 384 17.36 0.63 4.14
CA PRO A 384 16.51 0.50 5.33
C PRO A 384 15.17 -0.19 5.06
N LEU A 385 14.66 -0.18 3.82
CA LEU A 385 13.41 -0.87 3.47
C LEU A 385 13.50 -2.39 3.69
N ARG A 386 14.71 -2.98 3.70
CA ARG A 386 14.91 -4.40 4.04
C ARG A 386 14.56 -4.73 5.49
N ALA A 387 14.60 -3.74 6.37
CA ALA A 387 14.12 -3.93 7.74
C ALA A 387 12.61 -4.22 7.77
N LEU A 388 11.82 -3.66 6.82
CA LEU A 388 10.37 -3.87 6.75
C LEU A 388 9.99 -5.34 6.56
N SER A 389 10.78 -6.10 5.79
CA SER A 389 10.54 -7.53 5.59
C SER A 389 10.93 -8.41 6.78
N ARG A 390 11.71 -7.86 7.72
CA ARG A 390 12.27 -8.60 8.87
C ARG A 390 11.49 -8.39 10.15
N PHE A 391 10.90 -7.21 10.34
CA PHE A 391 10.08 -6.94 11.52
C PHE A 391 8.62 -7.32 11.27
N GLU A 392 8.13 -8.27 12.07
CA GLU A 392 6.78 -8.81 11.91
C GLU A 392 5.69 -7.74 12.07
N GLY A 393 5.85 -6.83 13.05
CA GLY A 393 4.92 -5.72 13.26
C GLY A 393 4.80 -4.80 12.04
N MET A 394 5.92 -4.45 11.39
CA MET A 394 5.89 -3.60 10.20
C MET A 394 5.29 -4.32 8.99
N ARG A 395 5.52 -5.63 8.85
CA ARG A 395 4.92 -6.46 7.80
C ARG A 395 3.40 -6.49 7.91
N VAL A 396 2.84 -6.61 9.11
CA VAL A 396 1.37 -6.58 9.32
C VAL A 396 0.79 -5.25 8.87
N VAL A 397 1.43 -4.13 9.25
CA VAL A 397 0.99 -2.78 8.84
C VAL A 397 1.05 -2.62 7.32
N VAL A 398 2.16 -3.02 6.67
CA VAL A 398 2.30 -2.92 5.21
C VAL A 398 1.28 -3.79 4.49
N ASN A 399 1.03 -5.02 4.97
CA ASN A 399 0.03 -5.90 4.38
C ASN A 399 -1.39 -5.29 4.49
N ALA A 400 -1.73 -4.69 5.62
CA ALA A 400 -2.99 -3.97 5.80
C ALA A 400 -3.11 -2.78 4.84
N LEU A 401 -2.05 -1.98 4.69
CA LEU A 401 -2.01 -0.85 3.75
C LEU A 401 -2.16 -1.31 2.29
N VAL A 402 -1.42 -2.36 1.89
CA VAL A 402 -1.50 -2.93 0.53
C VAL A 402 -2.90 -3.50 0.26
N GLY A 403 -3.53 -4.11 1.26
CA GLY A 403 -4.92 -4.55 1.18
C GLY A 403 -5.92 -3.42 0.93
N ALA A 404 -5.64 -2.20 1.44
CA ALA A 404 -6.47 -1.02 1.23
C ALA A 404 -6.18 -0.27 -0.09
N ILE A 405 -5.08 -0.56 -0.80
CA ILE A 405 -4.73 0.15 -2.06
C ILE A 405 -5.86 0.07 -3.11
N PRO A 406 -6.50 -1.09 -3.39
CA PRO A 406 -7.54 -1.16 -4.41
C PRO A 406 -8.74 -0.24 -4.14
N SER A 407 -9.18 -0.11 -2.88
CA SER A 407 -10.28 0.79 -2.52
C SER A 407 -9.85 2.25 -2.57
N ILE A 408 -8.64 2.57 -2.08
CA ILE A 408 -8.06 3.92 -2.17
C ILE A 408 -7.92 4.37 -3.63
N MET A 409 -7.50 3.48 -4.53
CA MET A 409 -7.35 3.81 -5.95
C MET A 409 -8.67 4.18 -6.63
N ASN A 410 -9.79 3.58 -6.22
CA ASN A 410 -11.11 3.96 -6.73
C ASN A 410 -11.48 5.39 -6.29
N VAL A 411 -11.30 5.71 -5.01
CA VAL A 411 -11.56 7.06 -4.48
C VAL A 411 -10.61 8.08 -5.10
N LEU A 412 -9.31 7.77 -5.18
CA LEU A 412 -8.31 8.63 -5.78
C LEU A 412 -8.65 8.96 -7.25
N LEU A 413 -9.14 8.00 -8.03
CA LEU A 413 -9.55 8.24 -9.41
C LEU A 413 -10.69 9.25 -9.50
N VAL A 414 -11.69 9.15 -8.63
CA VAL A 414 -12.81 10.11 -8.56
C VAL A 414 -12.27 11.50 -8.19
N CYS A 415 -11.43 11.60 -7.15
CA CYS A 415 -10.80 12.86 -6.75
C CYS A 415 -9.97 13.48 -7.88
N LEU A 416 -9.19 12.67 -8.62
CA LEU A 416 -8.39 13.15 -9.73
C LEU A 416 -9.26 13.69 -10.87
N ILE A 417 -10.33 13.00 -11.27
CA ILE A 417 -11.26 13.51 -12.30
C ILE A 417 -11.93 14.79 -11.84
N PHE A 418 -12.34 14.85 -10.58
CA PHE A 418 -12.98 16.05 -10.02
C PHE A 418 -12.03 17.25 -10.01
N TRP A 419 -10.80 17.06 -9.51
CA TRP A 419 -9.75 18.07 -9.51
C TRP A 419 -9.31 18.47 -10.92
N LEU A 420 -9.47 17.60 -11.93
CA LEU A 420 -9.19 17.92 -13.32
C LEU A 420 -10.06 19.08 -13.81
N ILE A 421 -11.34 19.09 -13.44
CA ILE A 421 -12.31 20.12 -13.85
C ILE A 421 -11.85 21.49 -13.31
N PHE A 422 -11.49 21.55 -12.03
CA PHE A 422 -10.95 22.77 -11.42
C PHE A 422 -9.63 23.17 -12.03
N SER A 423 -8.72 22.22 -12.30
CA SER A 423 -7.43 22.54 -12.92
C SER A 423 -7.60 23.15 -14.32
N ILE A 424 -8.47 22.58 -15.16
CA ILE A 424 -8.79 23.14 -16.49
C ILE A 424 -9.42 24.53 -16.37
N MET A 425 -10.36 24.71 -15.42
CA MET A 425 -10.97 26.01 -15.15
C MET A 425 -9.92 27.04 -14.70
N GLY A 426 -9.02 26.66 -13.79
CA GLY A 426 -7.93 27.51 -13.30
C GLY A 426 -6.95 27.91 -14.41
N VAL A 427 -6.59 26.99 -15.31
CA VAL A 427 -5.76 27.30 -16.49
C VAL A 427 -6.45 28.35 -17.37
N ASN A 428 -7.75 28.20 -17.64
CA ASN A 428 -8.48 29.19 -18.45
C ASN A 428 -8.56 30.58 -17.80
N LEU A 429 -8.61 30.65 -16.46
CA LEU A 429 -8.70 31.90 -15.72
C LEU A 429 -7.35 32.60 -15.52
N PHE A 430 -6.29 31.83 -15.27
CA PHE A 430 -5.04 32.35 -14.67
C PHE A 430 -3.77 32.09 -15.49
N ALA A 431 -3.81 31.25 -16.54
CA ALA A 431 -2.62 30.93 -17.32
C ALA A 431 -1.96 32.19 -17.91
N GLY A 432 -0.64 32.32 -17.71
CA GLY A 432 0.14 33.44 -18.21
C GLY A 432 -0.08 34.77 -17.50
N LYS A 433 -0.92 34.83 -16.45
CA LYS A 433 -1.22 36.08 -15.72
C LYS A 433 -0.46 36.23 -14.39
N TYR A 434 0.27 35.20 -13.96
CA TYR A 434 1.03 35.17 -12.69
C TYR A 434 2.45 35.76 -12.84
N TYR A 435 2.70 36.45 -13.94
CA TYR A 435 3.99 37.07 -14.17
C TYR A 435 4.01 38.48 -13.57
N TYR A 436 5.18 38.89 -13.07
CA TYR A 436 5.40 40.20 -12.47
C TYR A 436 6.83 40.68 -12.70
N CYS A 437 7.00 41.99 -12.79
CA CYS A 437 8.29 42.66 -12.82
C CYS A 437 8.81 42.82 -11.39
N TYR A 438 10.02 42.33 -11.14
CA TYR A 438 10.66 42.26 -9.83
C TYR A 438 12.03 42.92 -9.84
N ASN A 439 12.34 43.68 -8.79
CA ASN A 439 13.67 44.23 -8.55
C ASN A 439 14.44 43.35 -7.57
N GLU A 440 15.53 42.72 -8.03
CA GLU A 440 16.37 41.83 -7.19
C GLU A 440 17.17 42.56 -6.12
N THR A 441 17.45 43.85 -6.28
CA THR A 441 18.23 44.63 -5.30
C THR A 441 17.36 45.12 -4.14
N ALA A 442 16.13 45.55 -4.45
CA ALA A 442 15.19 46.06 -3.45
C ALA A 442 14.27 44.96 -2.87
N GLU A 443 14.31 43.75 -3.45
CA GLU A 443 13.46 42.61 -3.15
C GLU A 443 11.94 42.89 -3.23
N GLN A 444 11.53 43.79 -4.14
CA GLN A 444 10.15 44.26 -4.26
C GLN A 444 9.62 44.21 -5.69
N ASN A 445 8.29 44.10 -5.81
CA ASN A 445 7.58 44.21 -7.09
C ASN A 445 7.51 45.68 -7.51
N PHE A 446 7.58 45.94 -8.81
CA PHE A 446 7.34 47.30 -9.34
C PHE A 446 5.87 47.70 -9.18
N ASP A 447 5.64 48.98 -8.86
CA ASP A 447 4.30 49.57 -8.86
C ASP A 447 3.78 49.63 -10.30
N PRO A 448 2.51 49.26 -10.56
CA PRO A 448 1.88 49.35 -11.88
C PRO A 448 1.93 50.74 -12.53
N LYS A 449 2.13 51.81 -11.74
CA LYS A 449 2.32 53.17 -12.26
C LYS A 449 3.66 53.40 -12.95
N ASP A 450 4.69 52.67 -12.52
CA ASP A 450 6.05 52.78 -13.07
C ASP A 450 6.27 51.78 -14.21
N VAL A 451 5.68 50.58 -14.10
CA VAL A 451 5.75 49.51 -15.10
C VAL A 451 4.38 48.84 -15.21
N ASP A 452 3.64 49.13 -16.28
CA ASP A 452 2.29 48.60 -16.47
C ASP A 452 2.31 47.25 -17.21
N ASN A 453 3.25 47.07 -18.13
CA ASN A 453 3.31 45.92 -19.04
C ASN A 453 4.68 45.24 -19.07
N LYS A 454 4.71 43.98 -19.48
CA LYS A 454 5.93 43.20 -19.71
C LYS A 454 6.91 43.89 -20.65
N THR A 455 6.42 44.56 -21.70
CA THR A 455 7.27 45.28 -22.65
C THR A 455 8.08 46.38 -21.98
N GLU A 456 7.47 47.15 -21.08
CA GLU A 456 8.13 48.21 -20.31
C GLU A 456 9.14 47.62 -19.32
N CYS A 457 8.81 46.50 -18.67
CA CYS A 457 9.77 45.77 -17.83
C CYS A 457 10.99 45.29 -18.63
N LEU A 458 10.79 44.78 -19.85
CA LEU A 458 11.87 44.34 -20.74
C LEU A 458 12.70 45.52 -21.26
N GLU A 459 12.09 46.69 -21.48
CA GLU A 459 12.80 47.91 -21.83
C GLU A 459 13.76 48.35 -20.72
N LEU A 460 13.33 48.31 -19.45
CA LEU A 460 14.22 48.59 -18.31
C LEU A 460 15.42 47.64 -18.27
N ILE A 461 15.20 46.35 -18.53
CA ILE A 461 16.28 45.37 -18.63
C ILE A 461 17.25 45.72 -19.76
N SER A 462 16.73 46.19 -20.91
CA SER A 462 17.55 46.62 -22.05
C SER A 462 18.33 47.92 -21.79
N GLN A 463 17.85 48.77 -20.88
CA GLN A 463 18.47 50.05 -20.49
C GLN A 463 19.60 49.90 -19.46
N ASN A 464 20.18 48.70 -19.31
CA ASN A 464 21.27 48.34 -18.38
C ASN A 464 20.89 48.27 -16.88
N PHE A 465 19.61 48.14 -16.53
CA PHE A 465 19.21 47.74 -15.17
C PHE A 465 19.29 46.22 -15.04
N THR A 466 20.44 45.70 -14.59
CA THR A 466 20.70 44.25 -14.48
C THR A 466 19.89 43.54 -13.40
N GLU A 467 19.37 44.29 -12.44
CA GLU A 467 18.62 43.84 -11.27
C GLU A 467 17.12 43.62 -11.54
N VAL A 468 16.60 44.09 -12.67
CA VAL A 468 15.19 43.95 -13.02
C VAL A 468 14.95 42.63 -13.73
N ARG A 469 13.91 41.90 -13.33
CA ARG A 469 13.56 40.59 -13.91
C ARG A 469 12.06 40.45 -14.02
N TRP A 470 11.58 40.03 -15.19
CA TRP A 470 10.22 39.53 -15.36
C TRP A 470 10.15 38.09 -14.88
N LYS A 471 9.56 37.87 -13.69
CA LYS A 471 9.49 36.56 -13.02
C LYS A 471 8.08 36.01 -13.07
N ASN A 472 7.97 34.69 -12.90
CA ASN A 472 6.70 33.99 -12.74
C ASN A 472 6.63 33.43 -11.32
N VAL A 473 5.43 33.34 -10.75
CA VAL A 473 5.20 32.58 -9.52
C VAL A 473 5.56 31.12 -9.77
N LYS A 474 6.27 30.48 -8.81
CA LYS A 474 6.79 29.11 -8.96
C LYS A 474 5.69 28.06 -9.15
N ILE A 475 4.55 28.25 -8.48
CA ILE A 475 3.39 27.38 -8.54
C ILE A 475 2.24 28.20 -9.11
N ASN A 476 1.77 27.79 -10.29
CA ASN A 476 0.87 28.58 -11.11
C ASN A 476 -0.09 27.68 -11.91
N PHE A 477 -0.93 28.30 -12.74
CA PHE A 477 -1.92 27.63 -13.59
C PHE A 477 -1.54 27.66 -15.08
N ASP A 478 -0.25 27.69 -15.44
CA ASP A 478 0.17 27.73 -16.86
C ASP A 478 -0.14 26.44 -17.62
N ASN A 479 -0.20 25.30 -16.91
CA ASN A 479 -0.53 24.00 -17.46
C ASN A 479 -1.42 23.23 -16.48
N VAL A 480 -2.22 22.28 -16.96
CA VAL A 480 -3.10 21.45 -16.11
C VAL A 480 -2.32 20.72 -15.01
N GLY A 481 -1.10 20.23 -15.29
CA GLY A 481 -0.26 19.59 -14.27
C GLY A 481 0.22 20.55 -13.18
N ALA A 482 0.58 21.78 -13.54
CA ALA A 482 0.94 22.82 -12.57
C ALA A 482 -0.30 23.27 -11.77
N GLY A 483 -1.46 23.36 -12.42
CA GLY A 483 -2.75 23.61 -11.78
C GLY A 483 -3.12 22.54 -10.75
N TYR A 484 -2.83 21.26 -11.01
CA TYR A 484 -3.00 20.20 -10.00
C TYR A 484 -2.13 20.41 -8.77
N LEU A 485 -0.86 20.80 -8.95
CA LEU A 485 0.04 21.08 -7.85
C LEU A 485 -0.42 22.31 -7.05
N ALA A 486 -0.91 23.35 -7.74
CA ALA A 486 -1.49 24.53 -7.11
C ALA A 486 -2.74 24.17 -6.28
N LEU A 487 -3.66 23.39 -6.85
CA LEU A 487 -4.86 22.91 -6.16
C LEU A 487 -4.51 22.01 -4.97
N LEU A 488 -3.47 21.18 -5.05
CA LEU A 488 -2.99 20.38 -3.91
C LEU A 488 -2.51 21.27 -2.75
N GLN A 489 -1.81 22.37 -3.03
CA GLN A 489 -1.42 23.34 -1.99
C GLN A 489 -2.61 24.07 -1.37
N VAL A 490 -3.61 24.41 -2.19
CA VAL A 490 -4.87 24.99 -1.71
C VAL A 490 -5.65 24.01 -0.83
N ALA A 491 -5.76 22.74 -1.25
CA ALA A 491 -6.47 21.71 -0.48
C ALA A 491 -5.79 21.35 0.84
N THR A 492 -4.46 21.48 0.92
CA THR A 492 -3.70 21.22 2.15
C THR A 492 -3.56 22.43 3.07
N PHE A 493 -4.05 23.61 2.65
CA PHE A 493 -3.89 24.88 3.35
C PHE A 493 -2.41 25.19 3.66
N LYS A 494 -1.50 24.93 2.71
CA LYS A 494 -0.06 25.23 2.84
C LYS A 494 0.46 25.94 1.59
N GLY A 495 0.86 27.21 1.76
CA GLY A 495 1.32 28.05 0.64
C GLY A 495 0.19 28.54 -0.28
N TRP A 496 -1.07 28.34 0.11
CA TRP A 496 -2.25 28.68 -0.69
C TRP A 496 -2.49 30.20 -0.80
N MET A 497 -2.05 30.97 0.19
CA MET A 497 -2.19 32.44 0.21
C MET A 497 -1.44 33.07 -0.97
N ASP A 498 -0.19 32.66 -1.24
CA ASP A 498 0.61 33.20 -2.35
C ASP A 498 -0.05 32.96 -3.72
N ILE A 499 -0.66 31.79 -3.91
CA ILE A 499 -1.38 31.43 -5.13
C ILE A 499 -2.62 32.31 -5.30
N MET A 500 -3.33 32.54 -4.20
CA MET A 500 -4.59 33.27 -4.17
C MET A 500 -4.36 34.78 -4.35
N TYR A 501 -3.34 35.35 -3.70
CA TYR A 501 -2.93 36.74 -3.91
C TYR A 501 -2.51 36.97 -5.37
N ALA A 502 -1.69 36.09 -5.93
CA ALA A 502 -1.33 36.17 -7.34
C ALA A 502 -2.54 36.07 -8.27
N ALA A 503 -3.57 35.28 -7.91
CA ALA A 503 -4.82 35.18 -8.68
C ALA A 503 -5.65 36.46 -8.64
N VAL A 504 -5.75 37.06 -7.46
CA VAL A 504 -6.58 38.25 -7.20
C VAL A 504 -5.95 39.49 -7.79
N ASP A 505 -4.62 39.59 -7.74
CA ASP A 505 -3.87 40.69 -8.34
C ASP A 505 -3.71 40.54 -9.87
N SER A 506 -4.13 39.40 -10.44
CA SER A 506 -3.95 39.10 -11.85
C SER A 506 -4.89 39.92 -12.76
N ARG A 507 -4.31 40.48 -13.82
CA ARG A 507 -5.02 41.24 -14.87
C ARG A 507 -5.14 40.43 -16.16
N ARG A 508 -4.54 40.91 -17.25
CA ARG A 508 -4.44 40.17 -18.52
C ARG A 508 -3.06 39.54 -18.67
N VAL A 509 -2.92 38.72 -19.71
CA VAL A 509 -1.64 38.10 -20.04
C VAL A 509 -0.67 39.22 -20.47
N GLU A 510 0.53 39.21 -19.91
CA GLU A 510 1.59 40.22 -20.11
C GLU A 510 1.42 41.58 -19.41
N ASP A 511 0.33 41.80 -18.68
CA ASP A 511 0.14 42.98 -17.83
C ASP A 511 0.77 42.74 -16.45
N GLN A 512 1.34 43.77 -15.83
CA GLN A 512 1.81 43.74 -14.44
C GLN A 512 0.61 43.53 -13.49
N PRO A 513 0.71 42.73 -12.42
CA PRO A 513 -0.39 42.60 -11.46
C PRO A 513 -0.63 43.90 -10.69
N VAL A 514 -1.89 44.19 -10.40
CA VAL A 514 -2.33 45.34 -9.58
C VAL A 514 -3.02 44.79 -8.34
N TYR A 515 -2.70 45.34 -7.18
CA TYR A 515 -3.29 44.93 -5.91
C TYR A 515 -4.82 44.95 -5.97
N GLU A 516 -5.44 43.79 -5.71
CA GLU A 516 -6.90 43.58 -5.65
C GLU A 516 -7.71 43.98 -6.91
N ASP A 517 -7.11 43.93 -8.12
CA ASP A 517 -7.85 44.25 -9.36
C ASP A 517 -9.04 43.29 -9.60
N ASN A 518 -8.86 42.01 -9.29
CA ASN A 518 -9.84 40.96 -9.53
C ASN A 518 -10.24 40.20 -8.25
N ILE A 519 -10.75 40.97 -7.27
CA ILE A 519 -11.16 40.46 -5.94
C ILE A 519 -12.12 39.27 -5.98
N TYR A 520 -12.97 39.13 -7.00
CA TYR A 520 -13.92 38.03 -7.07
C TYR A 520 -13.27 36.66 -7.31
N MET A 521 -11.99 36.61 -7.68
CA MET A 521 -11.26 35.34 -7.88
C MET A 521 -11.08 34.55 -6.57
N TYR A 522 -11.20 35.17 -5.40
CA TYR A 522 -11.30 34.45 -4.12
C TYR A 522 -12.40 33.38 -4.12
N ILE A 523 -13.52 33.64 -4.82
CA ILE A 523 -14.66 32.72 -4.89
C ILE A 523 -14.27 31.40 -5.57
N TYR A 524 -13.38 31.42 -6.56
CA TYR A 524 -12.88 30.21 -7.21
C TYR A 524 -12.24 29.25 -6.19
N PHE A 525 -11.38 29.77 -5.31
CA PHE A 525 -10.71 28.98 -4.29
C PHE A 525 -11.66 28.54 -3.18
N VAL A 526 -12.58 29.40 -2.74
CA VAL A 526 -13.60 29.04 -1.75
C VAL A 526 -14.48 27.89 -2.25
N ILE A 527 -14.93 27.94 -3.51
CA ILE A 527 -15.70 26.86 -4.14
C ILE A 527 -14.86 25.58 -4.21
N PHE A 528 -13.59 25.68 -4.64
CA PHE A 528 -12.71 24.52 -4.70
C PHE A 528 -12.47 23.90 -3.32
N ILE A 529 -12.28 24.69 -2.26
CA ILE A 529 -12.07 24.16 -0.91
C ILE A 529 -13.32 23.43 -0.41
N ILE A 530 -14.51 24.00 -0.64
CA ILE A 530 -15.77 23.37 -0.24
C ILE A 530 -15.98 22.04 -0.99
N PHE A 531 -15.82 22.01 -2.31
CA PHE A 531 -16.15 20.81 -3.07
C PHE A 531 -15.00 19.82 -3.27
N GLY A 532 -13.76 20.30 -3.31
CA GLY A 532 -12.58 19.49 -3.64
C GLY A 532 -11.78 19.06 -2.41
N SER A 533 -12.06 19.61 -1.24
CA SER A 533 -11.40 19.25 0.02
C SER A 533 -12.37 18.83 1.13
N PHE A 534 -13.56 19.44 1.25
CA PHE A 534 -14.50 19.08 2.31
C PHE A 534 -15.43 17.91 1.95
N PHE A 535 -15.98 17.92 0.72
CA PHE A 535 -16.63 16.74 0.11
C PHE A 535 -15.58 15.86 -0.57
#